data_AF-A0A3R9LCT5-F1
#
_entry.id   AF-A0A3R9LCT5-F1
#
_cell.length_a   1.000
_cell.length_b   1.000
_cell.length_c   1.000
_cell.angle_alpha   90.00
_cell.angle_beta   90.00
_cell.angle_gamma   90.00
#
_symmetry.space_group_name_H-M   'P 1'
#
loop_
_entity.id
_entity.type
_entity.pdbx_description
1 polymer ?
#
loop_
_entity_poly.entity_id
_entity_poly.type
_entity_poly.pdbx_seq_one_letter_code
_entity_poly.pdbx_strand_id
1 'polypeptide(L)' 'MNKILKSFIVFIFLFLMNILIFTILATLGFQVTMSESSYLVPPVFSFIVLYTIHKRSGKGKKSL' A
#
# COMPACT_ATOMS: atom_id res chain seq x y z
N MET A 1 -18.03 -1.81 -9.99
CA MET A 1 -17.16 -1.23 -8.94
C MET A 1 -16.16 -0.30 -9.61
N ASN A 2 -16.18 1.01 -9.33
CA ASN A 2 -15.24 1.95 -9.94
C ASN A 2 -13.79 1.49 -9.69
N LYS A 3 -12.92 1.55 -10.70
CA LYS A 3 -11.49 1.21 -10.57
C LYS A 3 -10.83 1.88 -9.37
N ILE A 4 -11.27 3.11 -9.07
CA ILE A 4 -10.84 3.91 -7.92
C ILE A 4 -11.19 3.21 -6.60
N LEU A 5 -12.43 2.72 -6.47
CA LEU A 5 -12.92 2.03 -5.28
C LEU A 5 -12.13 0.74 -4.99
N LYS A 6 -11.78 0.00 -6.06
CA LYS A 6 -10.94 -1.21 -5.95
C LYS A 6 -9.51 -0.86 -5.50
N SER A 7 -8.92 0.21 -6.04
CA SER A 7 -7.58 0.66 -5.64
C SER A 7 -7.55 1.20 -4.21
N PHE A 8 -8.62 1.86 -3.79
CA PHE A 8 -8.77 2.39 -2.43
C PHE A 8 -8.91 1.28 -1.39
N ILE A 9 -9.64 0.22 -1.71
CA ILE A 9 -9.71 -1.00 -0.87
C ILE A 9 -8.33 -1.64 -0.69
N VAL A 10 -7.55 -1.76 -1.77
CA VAL A 10 -6.18 -2.31 -1.68
C VAL A 10 -5.28 -1.41 -0.82
N PHE A 11 -5.43 -0.09 -0.92
CA PHE A 11 -4.71 0.85 -0.07
C PHE A 11 -5.01 0.67 1.42
N ILE A 12 -6.29 0.60 1.79
CA ILE A 12 -6.73 0.36 3.18
C ILE A 12 -6.17 -0.97 3.69
N PHE A 13 -6.19 -2.01 2.86
CA PHE A 13 -5.68 -3.33 3.24
C PHE A 13 -4.18 -3.31 3.52
N LEU A 14 -3.40 -2.61 2.67
CA LEU A 14 -1.96 -2.44 2.86
C LEU A 14 -1.62 -1.62 4.11
N PHE A 15 -2.42 -0.59 4.39
CA PHE A 15 -2.28 0.25 5.58
C PHE A 15 -2.54 -0.54 6.85
N LEU A 16 -3.62 -1.33 6.88
CA LEU A 16 -3.96 -2.20 8.01
C LEU A 16 -2.88 -3.26 8.26
N MET A 17 -2.39 -3.92 7.21
CA MET A 17 -1.30 -4.89 7.33
C MET A 17 -0.01 -4.27 7.88
N ASN A 18 0.33 -3.05 7.47
CA ASN A 18 1.50 -2.34 8.02
C ASN A 18 1.39 -2.14 9.53
N ILE A 19 0.25 -1.64 10.02
CA ILE A 19 0.03 -1.42 11.46
C ILE A 19 0.08 -2.75 12.24
N LEU A 20 -0.49 -3.82 11.68
CA LEU A 20 -0.43 -5.14 12.30
C LEU A 20 1.00 -5.65 12.42
N ILE A 21 1.82 -5.52 11.37
CA ILE A 21 3.22 -5.95 11.40
C ILE A 21 4.02 -5.16 12.45
N PHE A 22 3.82 -3.86 12.56
CA PHE A 22 4.46 -3.04 13.59
C PHE A 22 4.02 -3.43 15.01
N THR A 23 2.74 -3.73 15.19
CA THR A 23 2.20 -4.23 16.47
C THR A 23 2.83 -5.57 16.86
N ILE A 24 3.00 -6.48 15.89
CA ILE A 24 3.66 -7.77 16.10
C ILE A 24 5.14 -7.58 16.45
N LEU A 25 5.85 -6.70 15.74
CA LEU A 25 7.25 -6.37 16.07
C LEU A 25 7.39 -5.79 17.48
N ALA A 26 6.48 -4.90 17.87
CA ALA A 26 6.48 -4.31 19.20
C ALA A 26 6.21 -5.37 20.29
N THR A 27 5.27 -6.29 20.05
CA THR A 27 4.99 -7.41 20.99
C THR A 27 6.12 -8.43 21.07
N LEU A 28 6.92 -8.58 20.01
CA LEU A 28 8.13 -9.40 20.01
C LEU A 28 9.33 -8.74 20.74
N GLY A 29 9.17 -7.52 21.25
CA GLY A 29 10.20 -6.80 22.00
C GLY A 29 11.16 -5.98 21.13
N PHE A 30 10.86 -5.79 19.84
CA PHE A 30 11.63 -4.85 19.00
C PHE A 30 11.30 -3.41 19.39
N GLN A 31 12.34 -2.56 19.44
CA GLN A 31 12.15 -1.11 19.51
C GLN A 31 11.63 -0.60 18.16
N VAL A 32 10.30 -0.54 18.05
CA VAL A 32 9.65 0.05 16.89
C VAL A 32 9.57 1.55 17.11
N THR A 33 10.25 2.34 16.26
CA THR A 33 10.11 3.80 16.27
C THR A 33 8.78 4.15 15.63
N MET A 34 7.81 4.42 16.49
CA MET A 34 6.43 4.71 16.16
C MET A 34 6.26 6.14 15.62
N SER A 35 6.82 6.44 14.44
CA SER A 35 6.68 7.73 13.77
C SER A 35 5.58 7.70 12.72
N GLU A 36 4.76 8.76 12.63
CA GLU A 36 3.66 8.90 11.67
C GLU A 36 4.10 8.57 10.22
N SER A 37 5.33 8.92 9.86
CA SER A 37 5.91 8.61 8.56
C SER A 37 6.16 7.12 8.33
N SER A 38 6.52 6.35 9.37
CA SER A 38 6.80 4.91 9.24
C SER A 38 5.57 4.10 8.83
N TYR A 39 4.36 4.56 9.18
CA TYR A 39 3.12 3.87 8.80
C TYR A 39 2.54 4.36 7.48
N LEU A 40 2.79 5.62 7.11
CA LEU A 40 2.22 6.24 5.92
C LEU A 40 3.10 6.06 4.68
N VAL A 41 4.42 6.11 4.81
CA VAL A 41 5.35 6.02 3.67
C VAL A 41 5.22 4.70 2.90
N PRO A 42 5.21 3.51 3.54
CA PRO A 42 5.11 2.26 2.79
C PRO A 42 3.79 2.10 2.01
N PRO A 43 2.60 2.33 2.59
CA PRO A 43 1.33 2.26 1.88
C PRO A 43 1.21 3.28 0.74
N VAL A 44 1.68 4.51 0.95
CA VAL A 44 1.66 5.56 -0.08
C VAL A 44 2.59 5.21 -1.24
N PHE A 45 3.81 4.72 -0.94
CA PHE A 45 4.75 4.27 -1.98
C PHE A 45 4.16 3.13 -2.81
N SER A 46 3.61 2.10 -2.15
CA SER A 46 2.96 0.99 -2.84
C SER A 46 1.75 1.45 -3.68
N PHE A 47 1.00 2.46 -3.23
CA PHE A 47 -0.11 3.01 -4.00
C PHE A 47 0.37 3.71 -5.28
N ILE A 48 1.43 4.51 -5.21
CA ILE A 48 2.02 5.17 -6.37
C ILE A 48 2.56 4.12 -7.36
N VAL A 49 3.23 3.08 -6.86
CA VAL A 49 3.73 1.97 -7.69
C VAL A 49 2.57 1.21 -8.36
N LEU A 50 1.52 0.85 -7.62
CA LEU A 50 0.32 0.21 -8.17
C LEU A 50 -0.38 1.09 -9.20
N TYR A 51 -0.48 2.39 -8.93
CA TYR A 51 -1.09 3.36 -9.85
C TYR A 51 -0.26 3.50 -11.14
N THR A 52 1.06 3.61 -11.03
CA THR A 52 1.96 3.70 -12.20
C THR A 52 1.94 2.42 -13.03
N ILE A 53 1.95 1.23 -12.39
CA ILE A 53 1.78 -0.06 -13.07
C ILE A 53 0.41 -0.13 -13.75
N HIS A 54 -0.67 0.27 -13.07
CA HIS A 54 -2.02 0.28 -13.65
C HIS A 54 -2.11 1.23 -14.86
N LYS A 55 -1.53 2.43 -14.75
CA LYS A 55 -1.46 3.42 -15.83
C LYS A 55 -0.64 2.92 -17.02
N ARG A 56 0.46 2.20 -16.77
CA ARG A 56 1.30 1.59 -17.80
C ARG A 56 0.61 0.40 -18.47
N SER A 57 -0.09 -0.42 -17.70
CA SER A 57 -0.87 -1.58 -18.19
C SER A 57 -2.00 -1.16 -19.13
N GLY A 58 -2.63 0.01 -18.90
CA GLY A 58 -3.62 0.58 -19.81
C GLY A 58 -3.07 1.01 -21.18
N LYS A 59 -1.75 1.24 -21.29
CA LYS A 59 -1.09 1.68 -22.52
C LYS A 59 -0.64 0.53 -23.43
N GLY A 60 -0.77 -0.72 -22.98
CA GLY A 60 -0.42 -1.93 -23.73
C GLY A 60 -1.61 -2.71 -24.33
N LYS A 61 -2.86 -2.31 -24.09
CA LYS A 61 -4.07 -2.99 -24.64
C LYS A 61 -4.61 -2.33 -25.91
N LYS A 62 -3.72 -1.91 -26.80
CA LYS A 62 -3.98 -1.69 -28.23
C LYS A 62 -2.84 -2.32 -28.99
N SER A 63 -2.94 -3.61 -29.27
CA SER A 63 -2.30 -4.30 -30.41
C SER A 63 -2.48 -5.82 -30.24
N LEU A 64 -3.63 -6.32 -30.65
CA LEU A 64 -3.85 -7.45 -31.57
C LEU A 64 -5.33 -7.85 -31.50
#